data_AF-A0A935FEU9-F1
#
_entry.id   AF-A0A935FEU9-F1
#
_cell.length_a   1.000
_cell.length_b   1.000
_cell.length_c   1.000
_cell.angle_alpha   90.00
_cell.angle_beta   90.00
_cell.angle_gamma   90.00
#
_symmetry.space_group_name_H-M   'P 1'
#
loop_
_entity.id
_entity.type
_entity.pdbx_description
1 polymer ?
#
loop_
_entity_poly.entity_id
_entity_poly.type
_entity_poly.pdbx_seq_one_letter_code
_entity_poly.pdbx_strand_id
1 'polypeptide(L)'
;MNSATSTYDKVLANPADWKKIAALLPEKVIADSARFEWNQVPNLKKLTPKAGMVTSPLLNQGDNTASFGYVVQVYHQPTQRSFDEARGMLINDYQQVLEKQWEEALRKKYPVVVDEKVLRSIVNKK
;
A
#
# COMPACT_ATOMS: atom_id res chain seq x y z
N MET A 1 9.78 24.75 0.76
CA MET A 1 9.59 23.50 1.52
C MET A 1 8.62 22.62 0.74
N ASN A 2 8.99 21.38 0.42
CA ASN A 2 8.11 20.45 -0.29
C ASN A 2 6.95 20.02 0.62
N SER A 3 5.78 19.72 0.05
CA SER A 3 4.56 19.36 0.80
C SER A 3 4.76 18.16 1.73
N ALA A 4 5.61 17.21 1.34
CA ALA A 4 5.96 16.05 2.16
C ALA A 4 6.66 16.46 3.47
N THR A 5 7.69 17.30 3.40
CA THR A 5 8.45 17.77 4.57
C THR A 5 7.55 18.58 5.50
N SER A 6 6.78 19.53 4.95
CA SER A 6 5.90 20.36 5.78
C SER A 6 4.75 19.59 6.44
N THR A 7 4.24 18.56 5.76
CA THR A 7 3.21 17.67 6.34
C THR A 7 3.81 16.80 7.43
N TYR A 8 4.97 16.20 7.17
CA TYR A 8 5.70 15.41 8.16
C TYR A 8 6.00 16.22 9.41
N ASP A 9 6.57 17.43 9.29
CA ASP A 9 6.92 18.27 10.43
C ASP A 9 5.70 18.63 11.29
N LYS A 10 4.55 18.93 10.64
CA LYS A 10 3.29 19.20 11.35
C LYS A 10 2.76 17.97 12.09
N VAL A 11 2.80 16.79 11.45
CA VAL A 11 2.36 15.55 12.09
C VAL A 11 3.31 15.15 13.21
N LEU A 12 4.62 15.35 13.05
CA LEU A 12 5.61 15.08 14.08
C LEU A 12 5.39 15.98 15.31
N ALA A 13 5.02 17.25 15.11
CA ALA A 13 4.74 18.19 16.20
C ALA A 13 3.45 17.83 16.96
N ASN A 14 2.38 17.44 16.26
CA ASN A 14 1.10 17.06 16.86
C ASN A 14 0.46 15.85 16.16
N PRO A 15 0.90 14.61 16.47
CA PRO A 15 0.48 13.42 15.73
C PRO A 15 -1.02 13.12 15.80
N ALA A 16 -1.69 13.46 16.90
CA ALA A 16 -3.12 13.25 17.08
C ALA A 16 -3.99 14.04 16.07
N ASP A 17 -3.47 15.16 15.54
CA ASP A 17 -4.18 16.02 14.59
C ASP A 17 -3.94 15.62 13.12
N TRP A 18 -3.35 14.45 12.85
CA TRP A 18 -3.00 14.01 11.50
C TRP A 18 -4.18 14.09 10.51
N LYS A 19 -5.41 13.79 10.95
CA LYS A 19 -6.61 13.88 10.10
C LYS A 19 -6.88 15.31 9.66
N LYS A 20 -6.77 16.28 10.58
CA LYS A 20 -6.94 17.70 10.27
C LYS A 20 -5.83 18.18 9.34
N ILE A 21 -4.59 17.77 9.61
CA ILE A 21 -3.43 18.15 8.79
C ILE A 21 -3.57 17.63 7.35
N ALA A 22 -3.97 16.37 7.18
CA ALA A 22 -4.21 15.77 5.86
C ALA A 22 -5.37 16.46 5.12
N ALA A 23 -6.46 16.76 5.82
CA ALA A 23 -7.63 17.43 5.24
C ALA A 23 -7.35 18.85 4.72
N LEU A 24 -6.28 19.51 5.19
CA LEU A 24 -5.87 20.83 4.69
C LEU A 24 -5.20 20.78 3.31
N LEU A 25 -4.76 19.60 2.86
CA LEU A 25 -4.00 19.42 1.61
C LEU A 25 -4.52 18.21 0.81
N PRO A 26 -5.82 18.12 0.48
CA PRO A 26 -6.42 16.92 -0.09
C PRO A 26 -5.88 16.55 -1.49
N GLU A 27 -5.37 17.52 -2.24
CA GLU A 27 -4.74 17.29 -3.55
C GLU A 27 -3.28 16.84 -3.47
N LYS A 28 -2.64 16.98 -2.29
CA LYS A 28 -1.19 16.75 -2.10
C LYS A 28 -0.88 15.67 -1.06
N VAL A 29 -1.83 15.34 -0.20
CA VAL A 29 -1.68 14.40 0.90
C VAL A 29 -2.85 13.43 0.86
N ILE A 30 -2.53 12.15 0.70
CA ILE A 30 -3.47 11.05 0.90
C ILE A 30 -3.09 10.40 2.22
N ALA A 31 -4.07 10.18 3.09
CA ALA A 31 -3.87 9.53 4.37
C ALA A 31 -5.02 8.60 4.68
N ASP A 32 -4.70 7.42 5.22
CA ASP A 32 -5.66 6.46 5.74
C ASP A 32 -5.21 5.95 7.12
N SER A 33 -6.06 5.15 7.73
CA SER A 33 -5.75 4.49 8.99
C SER A 33 -6.39 3.11 9.01
N ALA A 34 -5.56 2.10 9.18
CA ALA A 34 -5.96 0.70 9.27
C ALA A 34 -4.95 -0.07 10.13
N ARG A 35 -5.21 -1.38 10.32
CA ARG A 35 -4.29 -2.29 11.00
C ARG A 35 -3.35 -2.93 9.99
N PHE A 36 -2.07 -2.55 10.05
CA PHE A 36 -1.03 -3.00 9.12
C PHE A 36 -0.08 -4.02 9.76
N GLU A 37 0.52 -4.87 8.92
CA GLU A 37 1.70 -5.67 9.26
C GLU A 37 2.97 -4.79 9.27
N TRP A 38 4.00 -5.22 9.99
CA TRP A 38 5.20 -4.38 10.20
C TRP A 38 5.96 -4.06 8.91
N ASN A 39 5.94 -4.98 7.94
CA ASN A 39 6.57 -4.79 6.64
C ASN A 39 5.80 -3.81 5.73
N GLN A 40 4.55 -3.48 6.06
CA GLN A 40 3.74 -2.50 5.33
C GLN A 40 3.93 -1.07 5.85
N VAL A 41 4.55 -0.90 7.03
CA VAL A 41 4.77 0.42 7.62
C VAL A 41 6.00 1.08 6.99
N PRO A 42 5.86 2.28 6.38
CA PRO A 42 6.96 2.95 5.70
C PRO A 42 8.15 3.19 6.63
N ASN A 43 9.34 2.79 6.16
CA ASN A 43 10.63 3.00 6.84
C ASN A 43 10.70 2.47 8.30
N LEU A 44 9.83 1.54 8.71
CA LEU A 44 9.91 0.91 10.03
C LEU A 44 11.17 0.04 10.15
N LYS A 45 11.52 -0.70 9.09
CA LYS A 45 12.73 -1.54 9.01
C LYS A 45 12.86 -2.48 10.23
N LYS A 46 13.92 -2.31 11.02
CA LYS A 46 14.19 -3.09 12.25
C LYS A 46 13.80 -2.34 13.53
N LEU A 47 13.16 -1.19 13.41
CA LEU A 47 12.72 -0.41 14.57
C LEU A 47 11.56 -1.13 15.24
N THR A 48 11.57 -1.15 16.58
CA THR A 48 10.44 -1.67 17.36
C THR A 48 9.35 -0.61 17.40
N PRO A 49 8.15 -0.86 16.84
CA PRO A 49 7.07 0.12 16.81
C PRO A 49 6.57 0.42 18.24
N LYS A 50 6.22 1.68 18.48
CA LYS A 50 5.62 2.15 19.73
C LYS A 50 4.45 3.08 19.43
N ALA A 51 3.39 3.04 20.23
CA ALA A 51 2.30 4.00 20.12
C ALA A 51 2.83 5.43 20.23
N GLY A 52 2.35 6.33 19.38
CA GLY A 52 2.84 7.71 19.27
C GLY A 52 4.00 7.90 18.29
N MET A 53 4.65 6.82 17.82
CA MET A 53 5.80 6.92 16.91
C MET A 53 5.38 7.41 15.53
N VAL A 54 6.11 8.38 14.99
CA VAL A 54 6.05 8.76 13.57
C VAL A 54 7.33 8.24 12.90
N THR A 55 7.21 7.47 11.82
CA THR A 55 8.38 6.98 11.09
C THR A 55 8.98 8.08 10.23
N SER A 56 10.28 8.00 9.96
CA SER A 56 10.93 8.94 9.06
C SER A 56 10.46 8.72 7.61
N PRO A 57 10.27 9.79 6.82
CA PRO A 57 9.75 9.67 5.46
C PRO A 57 10.58 8.73 4.57
N LEU A 58 9.89 7.84 3.86
CA LEU A 58 10.43 7.03 2.78
C LEU A 58 10.13 7.73 1.45
N LEU A 59 11.16 7.99 0.64
CA LEU A 59 10.99 8.49 -0.71
C LEU A 59 10.67 7.33 -1.66
N ASN A 60 9.55 7.43 -2.36
CA ASN A 60 9.11 6.46 -3.36
C ASN A 60 9.65 6.92 -4.72
N GLN A 61 10.75 6.32 -5.17
CA GLN A 61 11.45 6.75 -6.39
C GLN A 61 10.62 6.52 -7.67
N GLY A 62 9.63 5.63 -7.65
CA GLY A 62 8.81 5.31 -8.82
C GLY A 62 7.81 6.39 -9.23
N ASP A 63 7.35 7.20 -8.27
CA ASP A 63 6.31 8.22 -8.48
C ASP A 63 6.64 9.59 -7.85
N ASN A 64 7.87 9.74 -7.34
CA ASN A 64 8.34 10.94 -6.65
C ASN A 64 7.46 11.37 -5.45
N THR A 65 6.76 10.40 -4.84
CA THR A 65 6.00 10.63 -3.60
C THR A 65 6.86 10.31 -2.37
N ALA A 66 6.38 10.71 -1.19
CA ALA A 66 6.99 10.31 0.07
C ALA A 66 5.91 9.81 1.03
N SER A 67 6.23 8.74 1.76
CA SER A 67 5.30 8.08 2.69
C SER A 67 5.93 7.95 4.07
N PHE A 68 5.14 8.13 5.11
CA PHE A 68 5.53 7.88 6.50
C PHE A 68 4.33 7.29 7.26
N GLY A 69 4.61 6.62 8.37
CA GLY A 69 3.59 6.03 9.23
C GLY A 69 3.46 6.78 10.55
N TYR A 70 2.25 6.93 11.04
CA TYR A 70 1.96 7.30 12.43
C TYR A 70 1.38 6.09 13.16
N VAL A 71 2.11 5.58 14.15
CA VAL A 71 1.73 4.40 14.92
C VAL A 71 0.79 4.81 16.04
N VAL A 72 -0.51 4.58 15.85
CA VAL A 72 -1.54 4.88 16.86
C VAL A 72 -1.51 3.83 17.98
N GLN A 73 -1.41 2.56 17.63
CA GLN A 73 -1.46 1.43 18.56
C GLN A 73 -0.59 0.28 18.05
N VAL A 74 -0.05 -0.54 18.97
CA VAL A 74 0.75 -1.72 18.65
C VAL A 74 0.10 -2.97 19.26
N TYR A 75 -0.01 -4.03 18.45
CA TYR A 75 -0.49 -5.34 18.87
C TYR A 75 0.70 -6.30 18.97
N HIS A 76 1.02 -6.77 20.18
CA HIS A 76 2.20 -7.60 20.43
C HIS A 76 1.96 -9.10 20.29
N GLN A 77 0.71 -9.51 20.19
CA GLN A 77 0.31 -10.91 20.06
C GLN A 77 -0.57 -11.06 18.81
N PRO A 78 -0.55 -12.24 18.15
CA PRO A 78 -1.54 -12.57 17.15
C PRO A 78 -2.93 -12.45 17.76
N THR A 79 -3.73 -11.54 17.24
CA THR A 79 -5.12 -11.34 17.68
C THR A 79 -6.02 -11.30 16.47
N GLN A 80 -7.20 -11.90 16.61
CA GLN A 80 -8.23 -11.84 15.58
C GLN A 80 -8.55 -10.38 15.26
N ARG A 81 -8.54 -10.02 13.97
CA ARG A 81 -9.01 -8.72 13.51
C ARG A 81 -10.52 -8.65 13.63
N SER A 82 -11.04 -7.49 14.01
CA SER A 82 -12.48 -7.20 13.86
C SER A 82 -12.85 -7.14 12.37
N PHE A 83 -14.15 -7.23 12.06
CA PHE A 83 -14.63 -7.11 10.68
C PHE A 83 -14.16 -5.79 10.04
N ASP A 84 -14.28 -4.67 10.74
CA ASP A 84 -13.88 -3.35 10.22
C ASP A 84 -12.38 -3.27 9.92
N GLU A 85 -11.53 -3.88 10.77
CA GLU A 85 -10.09 -3.96 10.54
C GLU A 85 -9.72 -4.88 9.37
N ALA A 86 -10.47 -5.97 9.17
CA ALA A 86 -10.19 -6.97 8.14
C ALA A 86 -10.86 -6.67 6.79
N ARG A 87 -11.84 -5.76 6.76
CA ARG A 87 -12.68 -5.51 5.57
C ARG A 87 -11.88 -5.20 4.32
N GLY A 88 -10.87 -4.33 4.41
CA GLY A 88 -10.03 -3.97 3.27
C GLY A 88 -9.23 -5.15 2.73
N MET A 89 -8.67 -5.97 3.63
CA MET A 89 -7.94 -7.20 3.27
C MET A 89 -8.86 -8.22 2.61
N LEU A 90 -10.05 -8.45 3.18
CA LEU A 90 -11.03 -9.37 2.63
C LEU A 90 -11.48 -8.96 1.22
N ILE A 91 -11.71 -7.65 1.01
CA ILE A 91 -12.05 -7.13 -0.32
C ILE A 91 -10.90 -7.39 -1.30
N ASN A 92 -9.64 -7.11 -0.92
CA ASN A 92 -8.49 -7.34 -1.77
C ASN A 92 -8.34 -8.82 -2.16
N ASP A 93 -8.41 -9.73 -1.19
CA ASP A 93 -8.35 -11.17 -1.44
C ASP A 93 -9.48 -11.63 -2.38
N TYR A 94 -10.67 -11.06 -2.20
CA TYR A 94 -11.81 -11.38 -3.07
C TYR A 94 -11.67 -10.80 -4.48
N GLN A 95 -11.07 -9.61 -4.65
CA GLN A 95 -10.77 -9.06 -5.98
C GLN A 95 -9.88 -10.02 -6.78
N GLN A 96 -8.86 -10.62 -6.16
CA GLN A 96 -8.01 -11.60 -6.85
C GLN A 96 -8.77 -12.83 -7.33
N VAL A 97 -9.75 -13.30 -6.53
CA VAL A 97 -10.64 -14.39 -6.95
C VAL A 97 -11.46 -14.00 -8.17
N LEU A 98 -12.05 -12.80 -8.15
CA LEU A 98 -12.85 -12.28 -9.26
C LEU A 98 -12.01 -12.06 -10.53
N GLU A 99 -10.81 -11.50 -10.39
CA GLU A 99 -9.87 -11.30 -11.50
C GLU A 99 -9.49 -12.62 -12.16
N LYS A 100 -9.17 -13.64 -11.35
CA LYS A 100 -8.87 -14.98 -11.87
C LYS A 100 -10.04 -15.58 -12.64
N GLN A 101 -11.24 -15.50 -12.06
CA GLN A 101 -12.46 -15.99 -12.72
C GLN A 101 -12.72 -15.24 -14.03
N TRP A 102 -12.49 -13.93 -14.04
CA TRP A 102 -12.65 -13.10 -15.21
C TRP A 102 -11.64 -13.46 -16.31
N GLU A 103 -10.37 -13.67 -15.95
CA GLU A 103 -9.33 -14.11 -16.88
C GLU A 103 -9.66 -15.48 -17.51
N GLU A 104 -10.08 -16.45 -16.70
CA GLU A 104 -10.50 -17.77 -17.17
C GLU A 104 -11.69 -17.69 -18.14
N ALA A 105 -12.67 -16.85 -17.82
CA ALA A 105 -13.83 -16.61 -18.69
C ALA A 105 -13.41 -15.97 -20.03
N LEU A 106 -12.47 -15.01 -20.00
CA LEU A 106 -11.94 -14.38 -21.21
C LEU A 106 -11.18 -15.37 -22.08
N ARG A 107 -10.28 -16.18 -21.51
CA ARG A 107 -9.52 -17.20 -22.24
C ARG A 107 -10.44 -18.23 -22.91
N LYS A 108 -11.53 -18.61 -22.25
CA LYS A 108 -12.53 -19.50 -22.82
C LYS A 108 -13.32 -18.84 -23.94
N LYS A 109 -13.68 -17.56 -23.80
CA LYS A 109 -14.47 -16.82 -24.78
C LYS A 109 -13.66 -16.47 -26.05
N TYR A 110 -12.36 -16.21 -25.88
CA TYR A 110 -11.47 -15.78 -26.95
C TYR A 110 -10.28 -16.74 -27.05
N PRO A 111 -10.43 -17.90 -27.71
CA PRO A 111 -9.35 -18.87 -27.86
C PRO A 111 -8.22 -18.26 -28.71
N VAL A 112 -7.02 -18.25 -28.15
CA VAL A 112 -5.81 -17.75 -28.83
C VAL A 112 -5.05 -18.95 -29.41
N VAL A 113 -4.74 -18.88 -30.70
CA VAL A 113 -3.85 -19.84 -31.38
C VAL A 113 -2.49 -19.19 -31.56
N VAL A 114 -1.46 -19.79 -30.98
CA VAL A 114 -0.08 -19.28 -31.06
C VAL A 114 0.66 -20.00 -32.18
N ASP A 115 1.26 -19.24 -33.10
CA ASP A 115 2.23 -19.79 -34.04
C ASP A 115 3.60 -19.95 -33.37
N GLU A 116 3.86 -21.17 -32.91
CA GLU A 116 5.11 -21.53 -32.23
C GLU A 116 6.36 -21.32 -33.10
N LYS A 117 6.26 -21.41 -34.43
CA LYS A 117 7.42 -21.20 -35.32
C LYS A 117 7.83 -19.73 -35.31
N VAL A 118 6.84 -18.84 -35.45
CA VAL A 118 7.07 -17.39 -35.39
C VAL A 118 7.55 -16.98 -33.99
N LEU A 119 6.89 -17.48 -32.93
CA LEU A 119 7.29 -17.17 -31.55
C LEU A 119 8.76 -17.53 -31.28
N ARG A 120 9.18 -18.74 -31.65
CA ARG A 120 10.58 -19.20 -31.49
C ARG A 120 11.57 -18.34 -32.28
N SER A 121 11.19 -17.85 -33.46
CA SER A 121 12.04 -16.96 -34.28
C SER A 121 12.30 -15.60 -33.62
N ILE A 122 11.38 -15.13 -32.78
CA ILE A 122 11.51 -13.86 -32.04
C ILE A 122 12.32 -14.09 -30.77
N VAL A 123 12.02 -15.16 -30.03
CA VAL A 123 12.66 -15.44 -28.72
C VAL A 123 14.12 -15.87 -28.87
N ASN A 124 14.48 -16.59 -29.94
CA ASN A 124 15.85 -17.08 -30.16
C ASN A 124 16.77 -16.08 -30.88
N LYS A 125 16.27 -14.90 -31.28
CA LYS A 125 17.14 -13.79 -31.71
C LYS A 125 17.75 -13.12 -30.47
N LYS A 126 18.84 -13.70 -29.97
CA LYS A 126 19.89 -12.96 -29.26
C LYS A 126 21.04 -12.69 -30.19
#